data_AF-A0A3C0UK02-F1
#
_entry.id   AF-A0A3C0UK02-F1
#
_cell.length_a   1.000
_cell.length_b   1.000
_cell.length_c   1.000
_cell.angle_alpha   90.00
_cell.angle_beta   90.00
_cell.angle_gamma   90.00
#
_symmetry.space_group_name_H-M   'P 1'
#
loop_
_entity.id
_entity.type
_entity.pdbx_description
1 polymer ?
#
loop_
_entity_poly.entity_id
_entity_poly.type
_entity_poly.pdbx_seq_one_letter_code
_entity_poly.pdbx_strand_id
1 'polypeptide(L)' 'MTAKLTNVQIELLRTFAYELSEEELTELKKVLVAFFAKRIRQRTSRLWEEKGYTAQTMQDWLNDENQ' A
#
# COMPACT_ATOMS: atom_id res chain seq x y z
N MET A 1 -2.64 11.98 27.11
CA MET A 1 -3.36 12.54 25.94
C MET A 1 -4.11 11.41 25.26
N THR A 2 -5.43 11.53 25.06
CA THR A 2 -6.19 10.54 24.28
C THR A 2 -5.99 10.83 22.80
N ALA A 3 -5.26 9.96 22.10
CA ALA A 3 -5.10 10.06 20.65
C ALA A 3 -6.47 9.80 19.99
N LYS A 4 -6.93 10.73 19.14
CA LYS A 4 -8.11 10.49 18.30
C LYS A 4 -7.80 9.39 17.29
N LEU A 5 -8.70 8.43 17.18
CA LEU A 5 -8.63 7.38 16.17
C LEU A 5 -8.76 7.98 14.77
N THR A 6 -8.03 7.41 13.81
CA THR A 6 -8.18 7.71 12.40
C THR A 6 -9.51 7.18 11.87
N ASN A 7 -9.96 7.70 10.74
CA ASN A 7 -11.16 7.19 10.07
C ASN A 7 -11.07 5.67 9.76
N VAL A 8 -9.91 5.18 9.31
CA VAL A 8 -9.69 3.74 9.06
C VAL A 8 -9.81 2.92 10.34
N GLN A 9 -9.24 3.39 11.45
CA GLN A 9 -9.36 2.71 12.75
C GLN A 9 -10.83 2.64 13.20
N ILE A 10 -11.61 3.71 13.00
CA ILE A 10 -13.04 3.74 13.34
C ILE A 10 -13.83 2.73 12.49
N GLU A 11 -13.59 2.66 11.18
CA GLU A 11 -14.30 1.70 10.32
C GLU A 11 -13.92 0.24 10.63
N LEU A 12 -12.65 -0.05 10.95
CA LEU A 12 -12.25 -1.39 11.38
C LEU A 12 -12.86 -1.78 12.73
N LEU A 13 -12.99 -0.84 13.68
CA LEU A 13 -13.68 -1.13 14.94
C LEU A 13 -15.16 -1.46 14.74
N ARG A 14 -15.81 -0.89 13.72
CA ARG A 14 -17.20 -1.24 13.38
C ARG A 14 -17.32 -2.67 12.86
N THR A 15 -16.27 -3.24 12.26
CA THR A 15 -16.31 -4.65 11.84
C THR A 15 -16.29 -5.59 13.03
N PHE A 16 -15.79 -5.19 14.21
CA PHE A 16 -15.83 -6.00 15.44
C PHE A 16 -17.23 -6.18 16.01
N ALA A 17 -18.24 -5.47 15.50
CA ALA A 17 -19.65 -5.82 15.75
C ALA A 17 -20.01 -7.21 15.19
N TYR A 18 -19.17 -7.74 14.30
CA TYR A 18 -19.23 -9.09 13.75
C TYR A 18 -18.00 -9.87 14.24
N GLU A 19 -18.21 -11.00 14.89
CA GLU A 19 -17.13 -11.89 15.30
C GLU A 19 -16.69 -12.70 14.07
N LEU A 20 -15.65 -12.21 13.40
CA LEU A 20 -15.05 -12.90 12.27
C LEU A 20 -14.27 -14.12 12.75
N SER A 21 -14.44 -15.24 12.07
CA SER A 21 -13.53 -16.38 12.18
C SER A 21 -12.12 -15.99 11.72
N GLU A 22 -11.11 -16.77 12.10
CA GLU A 22 -9.72 -16.57 11.65
C GLU A 22 -9.58 -16.56 10.12
N GLU A 23 -10.42 -17.35 9.43
CA GLU A 23 -10.47 -17.39 7.96
C GLU A 23 -10.97 -16.07 7.38
N GLU A 24 -12.09 -15.55 7.88
CA GLU A 24 -12.67 -14.28 7.44
C GLU A 24 -11.77 -13.09 7.76
N LEU A 25 -11.11 -13.10 8.93
CA LEU A 25 -10.11 -12.10 9.29
C LEU A 25 -8.91 -12.14 8.32
N THR A 26 -8.51 -13.33 7.88
CA THR A 26 -7.45 -13.51 6.90
C THR A 26 -7.85 -12.95 5.53
N GLU A 27 -9.09 -13.16 5.10
CA GLU A 27 -9.61 -12.57 3.86
C GLU A 27 -9.67 -11.04 3.93
N LEU A 28 -10.12 -10.48 5.07
CA LEU A 28 -10.10 -9.03 5.28
C LEU A 28 -8.68 -8.45 5.16
N LYS A 29 -7.67 -9.12 5.75
CA LYS A 29 -6.26 -8.71 5.61
C LYS A 29 -5.82 -8.70 4.15
N LYS A 30 -6.19 -9.71 3.35
CA LYS A 30 -5.86 -9.76 1.91
C LYS A 30 -6.46 -8.58 1.14
N VAL A 31 -7.71 -8.21 1.43
CA VAL A 31 -8.36 -7.04 0.81
C VAL A 31 -7.59 -5.75 1.13
N LEU A 32 -7.20 -5.56 2.39
CA LEU A 32 -6.42 -4.39 2.81
C LEU A 32 -5.05 -4.34 2.12
N VAL A 33 -4.33 -5.46 2.09
CA VAL A 33 -3.04 -5.57 1.39
C VAL A 33 -3.17 -5.23 -0.08
N ALA A 34 -4.19 -5.78 -0.76
CA ALA A 34 -4.45 -5.52 -2.18
C ALA A 34 -4.74 -4.02 -2.44
N PHE A 35 -5.53 -3.38 -1.56
CA PHE A 35 -5.84 -1.95 -1.65
C PHE A 35 -4.58 -1.08 -1.57
N PHE A 36 -3.72 -1.33 -0.57
CA PHE A 36 -2.49 -0.55 -0.41
C PHE A 36 -1.48 -0.83 -1.52
N ALA A 37 -1.32 -2.10 -1.94
CA ALA A 37 -0.44 -2.47 -3.04
C ALA A 37 -0.87 -1.82 -4.37
N LYS A 38 -2.18 -1.70 -4.64
CA LYS A 38 -2.71 -0.98 -5.80
C LYS A 38 -2.35 0.51 -5.73
N ARG A 39 -2.52 1.16 -4.58
CA ARG A 39 -2.17 2.58 -4.40
C ARG A 39 -0.68 2.84 -4.55
N ILE A 40 0.16 1.97 -4.01
CA ILE A 40 1.62 2.08 -4.14
C ILE A 40 1.99 2.00 -5.63
N ARG A 41 1.54 0.96 -6.34
CA ARG A 41 1.79 0.82 -7.78
C ARG A 41 1.33 2.03 -8.59
N GLN A 42 0.12 2.54 -8.34
CA GLN A 42 -0.37 3.73 -9.03
C GLN A 42 0.49 4.97 -8.77
N ARG A 43 1.00 5.13 -7.55
CA ARG A 43 1.88 6.25 -7.20
C ARG A 43 3.26 6.11 -7.82
N THR A 44 3.86 4.91 -7.80
CA THR A 44 5.15 4.68 -8.45
C THR A 44 5.05 4.80 -9.96
N SER A 45 3.99 4.28 -10.60
CA SER A 45 3.77 4.50 -12.04
C SER A 45 3.63 5.97 -12.39
N ARG A 46 2.86 6.76 -11.61
CA ARG A 46 2.74 8.21 -11.84
C ARG A 46 4.06 8.94 -11.66
N LEU A 47 4.80 8.64 -10.60
CA LEU A 47 6.12 9.25 -10.37
C LEU A 47 7.09 8.90 -11.49
N TRP A 48 7.05 7.66 -11.98
CA TRP A 48 7.87 7.17 -13.09
C TRP A 48 7.57 7.93 -14.38
N GLU A 49 6.29 8.13 -14.70
CA GLU A 49 5.84 8.94 -15.84
C GLU A 49 6.21 10.43 -15.67
N GLU A 50 5.91 11.04 -14.52
CA GLU A 50 6.21 12.45 -14.24
C GLU A 50 7.70 12.79 -14.31
N LYS A 51 8.55 11.84 -13.91
CA LYS A 51 10.01 11.98 -13.96
C LYS A 51 10.60 11.58 -15.31
N GLY A 52 9.79 11.08 -16.25
CA GLY A 52 10.24 10.60 -17.56
C GLY A 52 11.20 9.41 -17.47
N TYR A 53 11.13 8.63 -16.38
CA TYR A 53 11.99 7.47 -16.21
C TYR A 53 11.66 6.40 -17.27
N THR A 54 12.69 5.76 -17.79
CA THR A 54 12.56 4.72 -18.81
C THR A 54 13.30 3.46 -18.38
N ALA A 55 13.16 2.38 -19.16
CA ALA A 55 13.98 1.19 -18.96
C ALA A 55 15.49 1.52 -19.03
N GLN A 56 15.87 2.53 -19.83
CA GLN A 56 17.25 3.02 -19.89
C GLN A 56 17.66 3.68 -18.56
N THR A 57 16.79 4.49 -17.95
CA THR A 57 17.06 5.08 -16.62
C THR A 57 17.34 4.01 -15.56
N MET A 58 16.65 2.86 -15.63
CA MET A 58 16.92 1.73 -14.73
C MET A 58 18.27 1.06 -15.03
N GLN A 59 18.63 0.90 -16.31
CA GLN A 59 19.96 0.40 -16.70
C GLN A 59 21.07 1.35 -16.23
N ASP A 60 20.88 2.65 -16.41
CA ASP A 60 21.86 3.67 -16.03
C ASP A 60 22.08 3.64 -14.50
N TRP A 61 21.02 3.47 -13.69
CA TRP A 61 21.15 3.32 -12.23
C TRP A 61 21.78 2.00 -11.78
N LEU A 62 21.57 0.91 -12.50
CA LEU A 62 22.16 -0.40 -12.19
C LEU A 62 23.64 -0.48 -12.61
N ASN A 63 24.03 0.32 -13.59
CA ASN A 63 25.39 0.39 -14.12
C ASN A 63 26.18 1.59 -13.59
N ASP A 64 25.57 2.44 -12.75
CA ASP A 64 26.29 3.52 -12.07
C ASP A 64 27.22 2.89 -11.03
N GLU A 65 28.53 2.94 -11.29
CA GLU A 65 29.60 2.24 -10.56
C GLU A 65 29.84 2.74 -9.11
N ASN A 66 28.90 3.51 -8.54
CA ASN A 66 28.98 4.08 -7.18
C ASN A 66 27.98 3.47 -6.18
N GLN A 67 27.71 2.15 -6.26
CA GLN A 67 27.13 1.41 -5.13
C GLN A 67 28.17 1.05 -4.07
#